data_AF-A0A933XX56-F1
#
_entry.id   AF-A0A933XX56-F1
#
_cell.length_a   1.000
_cell.length_b   1.000
_cell.length_c   1.000
_cell.angle_alpha   90.00
_cell.angle_beta   90.00
_cell.angle_gamma   90.00
#
_symmetry.space_group_name_H-M   'P 1'
#
loop_
_entity.id
_entity.type
_entity.pdbx_description
1 polymer ?
#
loop_
_entity_poly.entity_id
_entity_poly.type
_entity_poly.pdbx_seq_one_letter_code
_entity_poly.pdbx_strand_id
1 'polypeptide(L)'
;MFRRILVANRGEIALRVIRTCREMGIEPVAVFSDVDRKALHTRMAYNAVSLGGALPRESYLDMDKVIAAAKSTGCEAIHPGYGFLSENAEFAERVTKEGLVWIGPPPAAIRGMGDKITSRRNMTRANVPVVPGLTDPVADADAALAAAEKIGYPIMLKAAAGGGGKGMRVVRSKNDMASAFRTASGEALSSFRDGSMYMERYLDEPRHIEIQVLFDKHGHGVHFGERECSIQRRHQKLIEEAPSVVITPELRKKMGDIALAAGRAVGYENAGTVEFLYSKGDVYFLEMNTRLQVEHPVTEMVYGVDLVREQLRIAYGEELGYDQSSIQPRGWAFEVRINAEDPFNNFVPSIGTISNLRAPGGAWVRLDAALYRGMEVSLNYDPMLAKLIVWGPDRMSAIARMRRALQELNVGGVRTGAPAALRVLEDERFQRGEFDTGFLGTLDLSKPSEGEDLIVAAAAAIHRHLLARRRALGTSASSRGAWQARSRERHTNYPPHRPEAARAKEAQR
;
A
#
# COMPACT_ATOMS: atom_id res chain seq x y z
N MET A 1 -18.91 17.36 -10.81
CA MET A 1 -18.15 16.10 -10.72
C MET A 1 -18.05 15.45 -12.09
N PHE A 2 -17.06 14.58 -12.33
CA PHE A 2 -17.04 13.69 -13.49
C PHE A 2 -18.29 12.80 -13.53
N ARG A 3 -18.78 12.47 -14.73
CA ARG A 3 -19.74 11.40 -14.96
C ARG A 3 -19.06 10.03 -15.05
N ARG A 4 -17.92 9.92 -15.75
CA ARG A 4 -17.31 8.62 -16.05
C ARG A 4 -15.79 8.65 -16.05
N ILE A 5 -15.17 7.70 -15.34
CA ILE A 5 -13.72 7.60 -15.16
C ILE A 5 -13.24 6.20 -15.53
N LEU A 6 -12.19 6.10 -16.35
CA LEU A 6 -11.50 4.84 -16.59
C LEU A 6 -10.42 4.61 -15.52
N VAL A 7 -10.38 3.40 -14.97
CA VAL A 7 -9.37 2.98 -14.00
C VAL A 7 -8.34 2.13 -14.72
N ALA A 8 -7.19 2.72 -15.05
CA ALA A 8 -6.11 2.12 -15.84
C ALA A 8 -5.21 1.20 -14.99
N ASN A 9 -5.84 0.29 -14.24
CA ASN A 9 -5.16 -0.61 -13.32
C ASN A 9 -6.00 -1.88 -13.07
N ARG A 10 -5.53 -2.77 -12.20
CA ARG A 10 -6.16 -4.06 -11.83
C ARG A 10 -6.21 -4.26 -10.31
N GLY A 11 -6.77 -5.38 -9.89
CA GLY A 11 -6.63 -5.87 -8.51
C GLY A 11 -7.26 -4.95 -7.45
N GLU A 12 -6.60 -4.83 -6.29
CA GLU A 12 -7.16 -4.10 -5.14
C GLU A 12 -7.31 -2.61 -5.43
N ILE A 13 -6.30 -1.96 -6.03
CA ILE A 13 -6.35 -0.52 -6.29
C ILE A 13 -7.44 -0.16 -7.30
N ALA A 14 -7.67 -1.02 -8.31
CA ALA A 14 -8.79 -0.81 -9.21
C ALA A 14 -10.13 -0.86 -8.47
N LEU A 15 -10.30 -1.81 -7.53
CA LEU A 15 -11.48 -1.88 -6.67
C LEU A 15 -11.60 -0.69 -5.71
N ARG A 16 -10.50 -0.24 -5.12
CA ARG A 16 -10.43 0.92 -4.22
C ARG A 16 -10.93 2.19 -4.92
N VAL A 17 -10.55 2.41 -6.19
CA VAL A 17 -11.02 3.54 -7.00
C VAL A 17 -12.48 3.33 -7.45
N ILE A 18 -12.85 2.13 -7.93
CA ILE A 18 -14.23 1.78 -8.29
C ILE A 18 -15.21 2.06 -7.15
N ARG A 19 -14.83 1.75 -5.89
CA ARG A 19 -15.65 2.00 -4.70
C ARG A 19 -15.93 3.51 -4.53
N THR A 20 -14.89 4.35 -4.45
CA THR A 20 -15.06 5.81 -4.33
C THR A 20 -15.84 6.40 -5.50
N CYS A 21 -15.59 5.98 -6.75
CA CYS A 21 -16.37 6.42 -7.90
C CYS A 21 -17.88 6.16 -7.69
N ARG A 22 -18.25 4.94 -7.26
CA ARG A 22 -19.65 4.57 -7.02
C ARG A 22 -20.28 5.35 -5.87
N GLU A 23 -19.54 5.60 -4.79
CA GLU A 23 -19.99 6.45 -3.67
C GLU A 23 -20.17 7.92 -4.07
N MET A 24 -19.48 8.38 -5.11
CA MET A 24 -19.59 9.72 -5.69
C MET A 24 -20.61 9.81 -6.84
N GLY A 25 -21.32 8.73 -7.17
CA GLY A 25 -22.26 8.68 -8.29
C GLY A 25 -21.61 8.67 -9.68
N ILE A 26 -20.30 8.41 -9.75
CA ILE A 26 -19.51 8.34 -10.98
C ILE A 26 -19.56 6.92 -11.52
N GLU A 27 -19.69 6.76 -12.84
CA GLU A 27 -19.60 5.48 -13.54
C GLU A 27 -18.11 5.07 -13.70
N PRO A 28 -17.58 4.03 -13.02
CA PRO A 28 -16.20 3.61 -13.24
C PRO A 28 -16.10 2.59 -14.39
N VAL A 29 -15.11 2.73 -15.26
CA VAL A 29 -14.78 1.77 -16.32
C VAL A 29 -13.49 1.04 -15.96
N ALA A 30 -13.53 -0.30 -15.94
CA ALA A 30 -12.34 -1.13 -15.76
C ALA A 30 -11.69 -1.49 -17.11
N VAL A 31 -10.39 -1.76 -17.09
CA VAL A 31 -9.68 -2.44 -18.19
C VAL A 31 -9.13 -3.78 -17.70
N PHE A 32 -8.95 -4.75 -18.60
CA PHE A 32 -8.40 -6.06 -18.26
C PHE A 32 -7.59 -6.74 -19.36
N SER A 33 -6.56 -7.48 -18.95
CA SER A 33 -5.88 -8.50 -19.77
C SER A 33 -6.71 -9.78 -19.83
N ASP A 34 -6.43 -10.70 -20.75
CA ASP A 34 -7.18 -11.96 -20.89
C ASP A 34 -7.17 -12.82 -19.61
N VAL A 35 -6.05 -12.80 -18.87
CA VAL A 35 -5.90 -13.46 -17.55
C VAL A 35 -6.86 -12.88 -16.50
N ASP A 36 -7.10 -11.57 -16.52
CA ASP A 36 -7.94 -10.85 -15.55
C ASP A 36 -9.43 -10.81 -15.94
N ARG A 37 -9.85 -11.50 -17.01
CA ARG A 37 -11.23 -11.51 -17.52
C ARG A 37 -12.30 -11.81 -16.44
N LYS A 38 -11.95 -12.59 -15.41
CA LYS A 38 -12.84 -12.97 -14.29
C LYS A 38 -12.56 -12.21 -12.98
N ALA A 39 -11.58 -11.30 -12.95
CA ALA A 39 -11.16 -10.57 -11.77
C ALA A 39 -12.29 -9.71 -11.17
N LEU A 40 -12.21 -9.39 -9.88
CA LEU A 40 -13.29 -8.64 -9.23
C LEU A 40 -13.45 -7.21 -9.76
N HIS A 41 -12.37 -6.54 -10.18
CA HIS A 41 -12.47 -5.16 -10.68
C HIS A 41 -13.27 -5.06 -11.97
N THR A 42 -13.18 -6.05 -12.87
CA THR A 42 -14.01 -6.10 -14.09
C THR A 42 -15.49 -6.31 -13.79
N ARG A 43 -15.79 -7.04 -12.70
CA ARG A 43 -17.16 -7.40 -12.28
C ARG A 43 -17.85 -6.33 -11.42
N MET A 44 -17.10 -5.40 -10.84
CA MET A 44 -17.62 -4.34 -9.96
C MET A 44 -17.70 -2.96 -10.62
N ALA A 45 -17.02 -2.77 -11.75
CA ALA A 45 -17.11 -1.59 -12.58
C ALA A 45 -18.51 -1.46 -13.24
N TYR A 46 -18.83 -0.26 -13.74
CA TYR A 46 -20.03 -0.01 -14.56
C TYR A 46 -19.89 -0.63 -15.96
N ASN A 47 -18.68 -0.58 -16.51
CA ASN A 47 -18.31 -1.24 -17.77
C ASN A 47 -16.88 -1.79 -17.66
N ALA A 48 -16.52 -2.78 -18.47
CA ALA A 48 -15.18 -3.37 -18.49
C ALA A 48 -14.71 -3.64 -19.93
N VAL A 49 -13.53 -3.15 -20.29
CA VAL A 49 -12.96 -3.25 -21.64
C VAL A 49 -11.75 -4.21 -21.66
N SER A 50 -11.76 -5.15 -22.60
CA SER A 50 -10.63 -6.06 -22.83
C SER A 50 -9.52 -5.34 -23.58
N LEU A 51 -8.32 -5.31 -23.02
CA LEU A 51 -7.08 -4.92 -23.70
C LEU A 51 -6.49 -6.09 -24.51
N GLY A 52 -6.88 -7.33 -24.14
CA GLY A 52 -6.30 -8.56 -24.67
C GLY A 52 -4.86 -8.79 -24.20
N GLY A 53 -4.30 -9.95 -24.54
CA GLY A 53 -2.94 -10.33 -24.14
C GLY A 53 -2.87 -10.80 -22.68
N ALA A 54 -1.74 -11.40 -22.31
CA ALA A 54 -1.52 -12.00 -21.00
C ALA A 54 -0.40 -11.31 -20.19
N LEU A 55 0.44 -10.51 -20.85
CA LEU A 55 1.54 -9.78 -20.24
C LEU A 55 1.19 -8.30 -20.04
N PRO A 56 1.75 -7.61 -19.02
CA PRO A 56 1.58 -6.17 -18.83
C PRO A 56 1.86 -5.34 -20.08
N ARG A 57 2.91 -5.67 -20.83
CA ARG A 57 3.32 -4.96 -22.08
C ARG A 57 2.30 -5.07 -23.21
N GLU A 58 1.50 -6.12 -23.22
CA GLU A 58 0.45 -6.37 -24.22
C GLU A 58 -0.89 -5.74 -23.80
N SER A 59 -1.00 -5.27 -22.56
CA SER A 59 -2.25 -4.91 -21.89
C SER A 59 -2.11 -3.61 -21.08
N TYR A 60 -1.91 -3.67 -19.78
CA TYR A 60 -1.94 -2.51 -18.87
C TYR A 60 -0.84 -1.46 -19.08
N LEU A 61 0.22 -1.77 -19.83
CA LEU A 61 1.25 -0.81 -20.25
C LEU A 61 1.06 -0.31 -21.69
N ASP A 62 0.08 -0.84 -22.42
CA ASP A 62 -0.28 -0.38 -23.77
C ASP A 62 -1.14 0.88 -23.66
N MET A 63 -0.46 2.02 -23.71
CA MET A 63 -1.06 3.35 -23.60
C MET A 63 -2.19 3.58 -24.61
N ASP A 64 -2.04 3.08 -25.83
CA ASP A 64 -2.96 3.36 -26.93
C ASP A 64 -4.25 2.56 -26.75
N LYS A 65 -4.16 1.30 -26.31
CA LYS A 65 -5.33 0.51 -25.92
C LYS A 65 -6.07 1.12 -24.72
N VAL A 66 -5.35 1.63 -23.71
CA VAL A 66 -5.97 2.25 -22.54
C VAL A 66 -6.69 3.56 -22.92
N ILE A 67 -6.09 4.41 -23.76
CA ILE A 67 -6.74 5.63 -24.27
C ILE A 67 -7.94 5.29 -25.18
N ALA A 68 -7.81 4.29 -26.05
CA ALA A 68 -8.91 3.82 -26.89
C ALA A 68 -10.08 3.26 -26.05
N ALA A 69 -9.81 2.55 -24.96
CA ALA A 69 -10.82 2.09 -24.01
C ALA A 69 -11.53 3.26 -23.31
N ALA A 70 -10.80 4.31 -22.92
CA ALA A 70 -11.38 5.51 -22.30
C ALA A 70 -12.30 6.26 -23.28
N LYS A 71 -11.84 6.48 -24.52
CA LYS A 71 -12.61 7.17 -25.57
C LYS A 71 -13.84 6.39 -26.02
N SER A 72 -13.69 5.10 -26.33
CA SER A 72 -14.81 4.25 -26.81
C SER A 72 -15.92 4.07 -25.78
N THR A 73 -15.59 4.19 -24.48
CA THR A 73 -16.58 4.16 -23.40
C THR A 73 -17.08 5.54 -22.97
N GLY A 74 -16.55 6.64 -23.54
CA GLY A 74 -16.94 8.00 -23.18
C GLY A 74 -16.59 8.36 -21.74
N CYS A 75 -15.37 8.03 -21.30
CA CYS A 75 -14.79 8.52 -20.05
C CYS A 75 -14.27 9.95 -20.23
N GLU A 76 -14.27 10.72 -19.15
CA GLU A 76 -13.74 12.10 -19.12
C GLU A 76 -12.35 12.16 -18.47
N ALA A 77 -11.98 11.14 -17.69
CA ALA A 77 -10.73 11.08 -16.95
C ALA A 77 -10.17 9.66 -16.83
N ILE A 78 -8.86 9.55 -16.57
CA ILE A 78 -8.15 8.31 -16.29
C ILE A 78 -7.52 8.37 -14.90
N HIS A 79 -7.90 7.43 -14.03
CA HIS A 79 -7.22 7.17 -12.77
C HIS A 79 -6.20 6.03 -12.97
N PRO A 80 -4.89 6.27 -12.80
CA PRO A 80 -3.87 5.26 -13.07
C PRO A 80 -3.63 4.29 -11.90
N GLY A 81 -4.07 4.63 -10.69
CA GLY A 81 -3.78 3.84 -9.49
C GLY A 81 -2.31 3.97 -9.09
N TYR A 82 -1.64 2.84 -8.86
CA TYR A 82 -0.20 2.77 -8.61
C TYR A 82 0.46 1.66 -9.44
N GLY A 83 1.76 1.76 -9.71
CA GLY A 83 2.44 0.90 -10.67
C GLY A 83 1.94 1.11 -12.11
N PHE A 84 2.26 0.19 -13.03
CA PHE A 84 1.96 0.29 -14.46
C PHE A 84 2.34 1.67 -15.05
N LEU A 85 1.34 2.45 -15.50
CA LEU A 85 1.53 3.76 -16.15
C LEU A 85 1.38 4.96 -15.20
N SER A 86 1.19 4.74 -13.89
CA SER A 86 0.92 5.82 -12.91
C SER A 86 2.04 6.84 -12.72
N GLU A 87 3.29 6.45 -12.96
CA GLU A 87 4.45 7.36 -12.92
C GLU A 87 5.07 7.52 -14.32
N ASN A 88 4.27 7.26 -15.38
CA ASN A 88 4.70 7.46 -16.76
C ASN A 88 4.25 8.83 -17.27
N ALA A 89 5.20 9.76 -17.35
CA ALA A 89 4.92 11.14 -17.77
C ALA A 89 4.48 11.24 -19.24
N GLU A 90 4.97 10.37 -20.13
CA GLU A 90 4.54 10.34 -21.53
C GLU A 90 3.06 9.95 -21.63
N PHE A 91 2.63 8.96 -20.85
CA PHE A 91 1.23 8.56 -20.78
C PHE A 91 0.34 9.68 -20.24
N ALA A 92 0.71 10.30 -19.12
CA ALA A 92 -0.02 11.45 -18.57
C ALA A 92 -0.16 12.61 -19.59
N GLU A 93 0.89 12.86 -20.37
CA GLU A 93 0.89 13.85 -21.45
C GLU A 93 0.03 13.42 -22.65
N ARG A 94 0.02 12.13 -23.02
CA ARG A 94 -0.90 11.60 -24.05
C ARG A 94 -2.36 11.72 -23.61
N VAL A 95 -2.68 11.33 -22.38
CA VAL A 95 -4.04 11.43 -21.81
C VAL A 95 -4.59 12.85 -21.93
N THR A 96 -3.80 13.86 -21.54
CA THR A 96 -4.21 15.27 -21.62
C THR A 96 -4.32 15.79 -23.07
N LYS A 97 -3.39 15.45 -23.97
CA LYS A 97 -3.48 15.79 -25.40
C LYS A 97 -4.71 15.19 -26.09
N GLU A 98 -5.15 14.04 -25.61
CA GLU A 98 -6.29 13.29 -26.15
C GLU A 98 -7.66 13.72 -25.57
N GLY A 99 -7.68 14.83 -24.82
CA GLY A 99 -8.89 15.46 -24.28
C GLY A 99 -9.41 14.85 -22.98
N LEU A 100 -8.62 13.99 -22.31
CA LEU A 100 -8.97 13.32 -21.07
C LEU A 100 -8.24 13.96 -19.88
N VAL A 101 -8.89 14.01 -18.72
CA VAL A 101 -8.25 14.46 -17.48
C VAL A 101 -7.36 13.35 -16.90
N TRP A 102 -6.09 13.68 -16.67
CA TRP A 102 -5.19 12.86 -15.89
C TRP A 102 -5.48 13.03 -14.39
N ILE A 103 -5.73 11.95 -13.66
CA ILE A 103 -5.93 11.97 -12.21
C ILE A 103 -4.62 11.63 -11.51
N GLY A 104 -3.78 12.66 -11.37
CA GLY A 104 -2.44 12.59 -10.80
C GLY A 104 -1.71 13.92 -10.99
N PRO A 105 -0.42 14.00 -10.62
CA PRO A 105 0.39 15.21 -10.81
C PRO A 105 0.67 15.49 -12.30
N PRO A 106 1.03 16.73 -12.67
CA PRO A 106 1.32 17.10 -14.06
C PRO A 106 2.54 16.33 -14.61
N PRO A 107 2.61 16.06 -15.94
CA PRO A 107 3.72 15.34 -16.57
C PRO A 107 5.12 15.91 -16.28
N ALA A 108 5.22 17.23 -16.06
CA ALA A 108 6.46 17.89 -15.70
C ALA A 108 6.96 17.48 -14.29
N ALA A 109 6.05 17.36 -13.31
CA ALA A 109 6.40 16.91 -11.97
C ALA A 109 6.81 15.42 -11.97
N ILE A 110 6.11 14.58 -12.73
CA ILE A 110 6.46 13.17 -12.92
C ILE A 110 7.89 13.04 -13.50
N ARG A 111 8.23 13.79 -14.56
CA ARG A 111 9.60 13.85 -15.11
C ARG A 111 10.62 14.39 -14.11
N GLY A 112 10.26 15.45 -13.38
CA GLY A 112 11.15 16.12 -12.43
C GLY A 112 11.53 15.27 -11.21
N MET A 113 10.73 14.26 -10.88
CA MET A 113 10.97 13.37 -9.73
C MET A 113 11.36 11.93 -10.12
N GLY A 114 11.01 11.46 -11.32
CA GLY A 114 11.29 10.10 -11.77
C GLY A 114 12.77 9.79 -12.09
N ASP A 115 13.58 10.80 -12.42
CA ASP A 115 15.04 10.64 -12.52
C ASP A 115 15.75 11.03 -11.21
N LYS A 116 16.61 10.15 -10.70
CA LYS A 116 17.30 10.33 -9.41
C LYS A 116 18.24 11.53 -9.36
N ILE A 117 18.89 11.87 -10.48
CA ILE A 117 19.82 13.01 -10.54
C ILE A 117 19.03 14.33 -10.58
N THR A 118 17.97 14.37 -11.37
CA THR A 118 17.07 15.52 -11.53
C THR A 118 16.29 15.78 -10.24
N SER A 119 15.73 14.73 -9.62
CA SER A 119 15.00 14.84 -8.35
C SER A 119 15.90 15.35 -7.23
N ARG A 120 17.08 14.75 -7.03
CA ARG A 120 18.11 15.23 -6.07
C ARG A 120 18.46 16.71 -6.31
N ARG A 121 18.63 17.13 -7.56
CA ARG A 121 18.95 18.52 -7.93
C ARG A 121 17.80 19.48 -7.60
N ASN A 122 16.56 19.08 -7.85
CA ASN A 122 15.36 19.85 -7.51
C ASN A 122 15.20 19.96 -5.99
N MET A 123 15.37 18.86 -5.26
CA MET A 123 15.33 18.84 -3.79
C MET A 123 16.43 19.70 -3.15
N THR A 124 17.66 19.63 -3.67
CA THR A 124 18.77 20.47 -3.20
C THR A 124 18.46 21.97 -3.40
N ARG A 125 17.91 22.35 -4.55
CA ARG A 125 17.46 23.73 -4.82
C ARG A 125 16.30 24.17 -3.92
N ALA A 126 15.46 23.24 -3.48
CA ALA A 126 14.36 23.46 -2.55
C ALA A 126 14.79 23.47 -1.07
N ASN A 127 16.09 23.36 -0.77
CA ASN A 127 16.64 23.16 0.58
C ASN A 127 16.08 21.92 1.31
N VAL A 128 15.60 20.92 0.56
CA VAL A 128 15.20 19.63 1.10
C VAL A 128 16.48 18.82 1.39
N PRO A 129 16.69 18.32 2.64
CA PRO A 129 17.89 17.57 2.98
C PRO A 129 18.01 16.30 2.13
N VAL A 130 19.15 16.08 1.47
CA VAL A 130 19.47 14.84 0.74
C VAL A 130 20.63 14.13 1.42
N VAL A 131 20.76 12.80 1.26
CA VAL A 131 21.87 12.04 1.85
C VAL A 131 23.22 12.67 1.41
N PRO A 132 24.11 13.08 2.34
CA PRO A 132 25.40 13.66 1.97
C PRO A 132 26.18 12.69 1.08
N GLY A 133 26.68 13.15 -0.06
CA GLY A 133 27.29 12.29 -1.07
C GLY A 133 27.65 13.06 -2.32
N LEU A 134 28.60 12.52 -3.08
CA LEU A 134 29.01 13.11 -4.36
C LEU A 134 27.88 13.06 -5.39
N THR A 135 27.99 13.81 -6.48
CA THR A 135 27.06 13.74 -7.62
C THR A 135 27.61 12.88 -8.75
N ASP A 136 28.93 12.81 -8.85
CA ASP A 136 29.67 12.22 -9.95
C ASP A 136 30.46 10.99 -9.47
N PRO A 137 30.81 10.05 -10.38
CA PRO A 137 31.64 8.91 -10.01
C PRO A 137 33.00 9.34 -9.46
N VAL A 138 33.45 8.61 -8.45
CA VAL A 138 34.76 8.77 -7.81
C VAL A 138 35.82 8.06 -8.65
N ALA A 139 36.86 8.80 -9.03
CA ALA A 139 37.90 8.29 -9.93
C ALA A 139 38.72 7.13 -9.33
N ASP A 140 39.09 7.25 -8.05
CA ASP A 140 39.99 6.33 -7.36
C ASP A 140 39.80 6.37 -5.83
N ALA A 141 40.60 5.58 -5.12
CA ALA A 141 40.55 5.46 -3.67
C ALA A 141 41.02 6.72 -2.91
N ASP A 142 41.89 7.54 -3.51
CA ASP A 142 42.43 8.76 -2.87
C ASP A 142 41.42 9.91 -2.98
N ALA A 143 40.77 10.03 -4.14
CA ALA A 143 39.59 10.87 -4.33
C ALA A 143 38.43 10.46 -3.40
N ALA A 144 38.23 9.15 -3.19
CA ALA A 144 37.24 8.64 -2.23
C ALA A 144 37.60 9.05 -0.79
N LEU A 145 38.87 8.96 -0.40
CA LEU A 145 39.36 9.40 0.91
C LEU A 145 39.11 10.90 1.13
N ALA A 146 39.53 11.75 0.18
CA ALA A 146 39.39 13.21 0.28
C ALA A 146 37.93 13.69 0.29
N ALA A 147 37.01 12.96 -0.36
CA ALA A 147 35.59 13.25 -0.30
C ALA A 147 34.93 12.66 0.98
N ALA A 148 35.41 11.54 1.50
CA ALA A 148 34.92 10.97 2.76
C ALA A 148 35.25 11.85 3.97
N GLU A 149 36.38 12.57 3.96
CA GLU A 149 36.69 13.59 4.97
C GLU A 149 35.67 14.75 4.99
N LYS A 150 35.06 15.07 3.84
CA LYS A 150 34.03 16.12 3.72
C LYS A 150 32.62 15.62 4.07
N ILE A 151 32.32 14.36 3.73
CA ILE A 151 31.00 13.74 3.94
C ILE A 151 30.84 13.22 5.37
N GLY A 152 31.93 12.76 5.99
CA GLY A 152 31.94 12.10 7.29
C GLY A 152 31.67 10.59 7.20
N TYR A 153 32.40 9.82 8.01
CA TYR A 153 32.19 8.37 8.15
C TYR A 153 30.97 8.05 9.05
N PRO A 154 30.32 6.87 8.90
CA PRO A 154 30.60 5.85 7.90
C PRO A 154 30.11 6.23 6.49
N ILE A 155 30.70 5.59 5.48
CA ILE A 155 30.49 5.84 4.06
C ILE A 155 29.97 4.57 3.38
N MET A 156 29.08 4.70 2.40
CA MET A 156 28.71 3.63 1.47
C MET A 156 29.33 3.93 0.10
N LEU A 157 30.20 3.02 -0.35
CA LEU A 157 30.61 2.93 -1.75
C LEU A 157 29.57 2.08 -2.50
N LYS A 158 29.18 2.50 -3.70
CA LYS A 158 28.25 1.79 -4.59
C LYS A 158 28.74 1.81 -6.04
N ALA A 159 28.59 0.71 -6.78
CA ALA A 159 28.80 0.71 -8.22
C ALA A 159 27.79 1.63 -8.94
N ALA A 160 28.23 2.49 -9.85
CA ALA A 160 27.34 3.46 -10.51
C ALA A 160 26.35 2.79 -11.49
N ALA A 161 26.80 1.77 -12.22
CA ALA A 161 25.96 0.93 -13.10
C ALA A 161 25.33 -0.29 -12.39
N GLY A 162 25.46 -0.39 -11.06
CA GLY A 162 25.15 -1.61 -10.31
C GLY A 162 23.77 -1.70 -9.68
N GLY A 163 23.37 -2.91 -9.32
CA GLY A 163 22.14 -3.21 -8.58
C GLY A 163 22.18 -4.57 -7.89
N GLY A 164 21.25 -4.79 -6.95
CA GLY A 164 21.07 -6.10 -6.31
C GLY A 164 22.19 -6.53 -5.34
N GLY A 165 22.77 -5.59 -4.58
CA GLY A 165 23.76 -5.89 -3.54
C GLY A 165 25.22 -5.84 -4.01
N LYS A 166 25.48 -6.05 -5.30
CA LYS A 166 26.83 -6.20 -5.83
C LYS A 166 27.57 -4.87 -5.98
N GLY A 167 28.87 -4.89 -5.72
CA GLY A 167 29.72 -3.70 -5.80
C GLY A 167 29.37 -2.62 -4.75
N MET A 168 28.82 -3.02 -3.60
CA MET A 168 28.56 -2.11 -2.48
C MET A 168 29.43 -2.45 -1.27
N ARG A 169 30.03 -1.46 -0.62
CA ARG A 169 30.83 -1.66 0.61
C ARG A 169 30.66 -0.50 1.58
N VAL A 170 30.42 -0.84 2.85
CA VAL A 170 30.43 0.12 3.96
C VAL A 170 31.87 0.32 4.42
N VAL A 171 32.31 1.57 4.44
CA VAL A 171 33.63 2.01 4.90
C VAL A 171 33.42 2.74 6.23
N ARG A 172 33.87 2.17 7.35
CA ARG A 172 33.67 2.76 8.69
C ARG A 172 34.83 3.64 9.13
N SER A 173 36.04 3.43 8.58
CA SER A 173 37.21 4.27 8.85
C SER A 173 38.02 4.56 7.60
N LYS A 174 38.86 5.59 7.65
CA LYS A 174 39.79 5.95 6.56
C LYS A 174 40.74 4.82 6.14
N ASN A 175 41.08 3.93 7.07
CA ASN A 175 42.01 2.81 6.81
C ASN A 175 41.38 1.75 5.90
N ASP A 176 40.05 1.63 5.91
CA ASP A 176 39.31 0.63 5.15
C ASP A 176 39.11 1.03 3.68
N MET A 177 39.18 2.34 3.39
CA MET A 177 38.77 2.94 2.10
C MET A 177 39.47 2.31 0.89
N ALA A 178 40.80 2.24 0.89
CA ALA A 178 41.56 1.72 -0.25
C ALA A 178 41.33 0.22 -0.51
N SER A 179 41.03 -0.56 0.54
CA SER A 179 40.67 -1.98 0.40
C SER A 179 39.24 -2.14 -0.13
N ALA A 180 38.30 -1.40 0.46
CA ALA A 180 36.89 -1.41 0.09
C ALA A 180 36.67 -0.93 -1.36
N PHE A 181 37.34 0.14 -1.78
CA PHE A 181 37.24 0.70 -3.13
C PHE A 181 37.70 -0.29 -4.19
N ARG A 182 38.91 -0.86 -4.04
CA ARG A 182 39.44 -1.87 -4.99
C ARG A 182 38.54 -3.10 -5.07
N THR A 183 38.03 -3.56 -3.92
CA THR A 183 37.12 -4.71 -3.87
C THR A 183 35.79 -4.41 -4.56
N ALA A 184 35.15 -3.29 -4.22
CA ALA A 184 33.85 -2.91 -4.77
C ALA A 184 33.93 -2.59 -6.28
N SER A 185 34.95 -1.87 -6.72
CA SER A 185 35.19 -1.54 -8.14
C SER A 185 35.51 -2.78 -8.97
N GLY A 186 36.31 -3.72 -8.46
CA GLY A 186 36.56 -5.00 -9.14
C GLY A 186 35.31 -5.89 -9.23
N GLU A 187 34.51 -5.95 -8.16
CA GLU A 187 33.22 -6.66 -8.15
C GLU A 187 32.22 -6.02 -9.14
N ALA A 188 32.20 -4.68 -9.22
CA ALA A 188 31.40 -3.93 -10.19
C ALA A 188 31.84 -4.20 -11.63
N LEU A 189 33.14 -4.09 -11.91
CA LEU A 189 33.72 -4.33 -13.23
C LEU A 189 33.44 -5.76 -13.73
N SER A 190 33.58 -6.76 -12.86
CA SER A 190 33.27 -8.15 -13.20
C SER A 190 31.77 -8.42 -13.40
N SER A 191 30.90 -7.73 -12.67
CA SER A 191 29.44 -7.96 -12.71
C SER A 191 28.72 -7.16 -13.78
N PHE A 192 29.18 -5.95 -14.06
CA PHE A 192 28.49 -4.93 -14.86
C PHE A 192 29.32 -4.38 -16.03
N ARG A 193 30.59 -4.81 -16.16
CA ARG A 193 31.58 -4.27 -17.13
C ARG A 193 31.88 -2.78 -16.95
N ASP A 194 31.52 -2.24 -15.79
CA ASP A 194 31.80 -0.88 -15.36
C ASP A 194 32.29 -0.91 -13.91
N GLY A 195 33.50 -0.41 -13.69
CA GLY A 195 34.13 -0.32 -12.37
C GLY A 195 33.91 1.01 -11.67
N SER A 196 33.12 1.92 -12.26
CA SER A 196 32.88 3.25 -11.72
C SER A 196 32.12 3.19 -10.38
N MET A 197 32.62 3.95 -9.41
CA MET A 197 32.11 3.95 -8.04
C MET A 197 31.47 5.29 -7.71
N TYR A 198 30.40 5.27 -6.94
CA TYR A 198 29.72 6.41 -6.36
C TYR A 198 29.81 6.32 -4.83
N MET A 199 29.73 7.46 -4.14
CA MET A 199 29.95 7.53 -2.71
C MET A 199 28.98 8.46 -1.98
N GLU A 200 28.38 7.95 -0.92
CA GLU A 200 27.45 8.65 -0.03
C GLU A 200 27.73 8.31 1.45
N ARG A 201 27.17 9.09 2.37
CA ARG A 201 27.14 8.78 3.80
C ARG A 201 26.34 7.50 4.03
N TYR A 202 26.93 6.53 4.71
CA TYR A 202 26.19 5.36 5.19
C TYR A 202 25.32 5.77 6.38
N LEU A 203 24.04 5.40 6.32
CA LEU A 203 23.11 5.59 7.41
C LEU A 203 23.06 4.29 8.23
N ASP A 204 23.48 4.36 9.49
CA ASP A 204 23.29 3.25 10.44
C ASP A 204 21.79 3.13 10.77
N GLU A 205 21.29 1.90 10.95
CA GLU A 205 19.93 1.59 11.38
C GLU A 205 18.84 2.42 10.65
N PRO A 206 18.87 2.51 9.30
CA PRO A 206 18.02 3.44 8.58
C PRO A 206 16.58 2.95 8.55
N ARG A 207 15.66 3.84 8.94
CA ARG A 207 14.21 3.66 8.82
C ARG A 207 13.70 4.32 7.56
N HIS A 208 12.69 3.71 6.96
CA HIS A 208 11.98 4.28 5.82
C HIS A 208 10.76 5.03 6.35
N ILE A 209 10.80 6.35 6.32
CA ILE A 209 9.73 7.23 6.80
C ILE A 209 9.25 8.08 5.63
N GLU A 210 7.95 8.21 5.44
CA GLU A 210 7.42 8.89 4.26
C GLU A 210 6.23 9.80 4.60
N ILE A 211 6.09 10.93 3.90
CA ILE A 211 5.06 11.94 4.17
C ILE A 211 4.03 11.97 3.04
N GLN A 212 2.77 11.73 3.39
CA GLN A 212 1.64 11.92 2.47
C GLN A 212 1.40 13.41 2.24
N VAL A 213 1.37 13.83 0.98
CA VAL A 213 0.94 15.18 0.58
C VAL A 213 -0.30 15.15 -0.32
N LEU A 214 -1.11 16.19 -0.25
CA LEU A 214 -2.11 16.58 -1.25
C LEU A 214 -1.83 18.02 -1.68
N PHE A 215 -1.97 18.29 -2.98
CA PHE A 215 -1.96 19.63 -3.55
C PHE A 215 -3.17 19.81 -4.46
N ASP A 216 -3.89 20.92 -4.37
CA ASP A 216 -4.91 21.27 -5.36
C ASP A 216 -4.36 22.10 -6.52
N LYS A 217 -5.19 22.32 -7.55
CA LYS A 217 -4.83 23.07 -8.75
C LYS A 217 -4.65 24.58 -8.51
N HIS A 218 -4.94 25.05 -7.30
CA HIS A 218 -4.86 26.45 -6.89
C HIS A 218 -3.59 26.74 -6.10
N GLY A 219 -2.70 25.74 -5.96
CA GLY A 219 -1.41 25.85 -5.29
C GLY A 219 -1.48 25.74 -3.76
N HIS A 220 -2.66 25.43 -3.20
CA HIS A 220 -2.79 25.06 -1.80
C HIS A 220 -2.37 23.60 -1.61
N GLY A 221 -1.79 23.29 -0.46
CA GLY A 221 -1.23 21.97 -0.20
C GLY A 221 -1.00 21.69 1.27
N VAL A 222 -1.27 20.44 1.65
CA VAL A 222 -1.31 19.95 3.03
C VAL A 222 -0.67 18.56 3.12
N HIS A 223 -0.23 18.19 4.31
CA HIS A 223 0.35 16.88 4.60
C HIS A 223 -0.43 16.14 5.70
N PHE A 224 -0.48 14.80 5.61
CA PHE A 224 -1.17 13.94 6.57
C PHE A 224 -0.16 13.15 7.40
N GLY A 225 0.81 13.88 7.97
CA GLY A 225 1.96 13.34 8.70
C GLY A 225 2.69 12.23 7.94
N GLU A 226 3.30 11.33 8.70
CA GLU A 226 4.15 10.26 8.21
C GLU A 226 3.54 8.87 8.30
N ARG A 227 4.08 7.97 7.46
CA ARG A 227 4.04 6.52 7.62
C ARG A 227 5.46 6.00 7.88
N GLU A 228 5.57 4.94 8.66
CA GLU A 228 6.79 4.17 8.84
C GLU A 228 6.68 2.84 8.08
N CYS A 229 7.60 2.65 7.13
CA CYS A 229 7.59 1.56 6.16
C CYS A 229 8.87 0.71 6.26
N SER A 230 9.52 0.71 7.43
CA SER A 230 10.83 0.07 7.65
C SER A 230 10.78 -1.45 7.58
N ILE A 231 9.63 -2.09 7.79
CA ILE A 231 9.54 -3.56 7.71
C ILE A 231 9.47 -4.00 6.25
N GLN A 232 10.64 -4.35 5.70
CA GLN A 232 10.83 -4.62 4.28
C GLN A 232 11.49 -5.98 4.01
N ARG A 233 11.14 -6.57 2.87
CA ARG A 233 11.81 -7.73 2.26
C ARG A 233 12.48 -7.29 0.97
N ARG A 234 13.83 -7.26 0.92
CA ARG A 234 14.59 -6.88 -0.29
C ARG A 234 14.10 -5.55 -0.90
N HIS A 235 13.90 -4.53 -0.05
CA HIS A 235 13.35 -3.20 -0.40
C HIS A 235 11.85 -3.17 -0.79
N GLN A 236 11.12 -4.27 -0.66
CA GLN A 236 9.65 -4.28 -0.78
C GLN A 236 9.03 -4.18 0.62
N LYS A 237 8.18 -3.19 0.84
CA LYS A 237 7.46 -2.98 2.11
C LYS A 237 6.49 -4.15 2.38
N LEU A 238 6.40 -4.59 3.63
CA LEU A 238 5.59 -5.73 4.09
C LEU A 238 4.60 -5.34 5.20
N ILE A 239 5.06 -4.50 6.13
CA ILE A 239 4.22 -3.88 7.17
C ILE A 239 4.51 -2.38 7.18
N GLU A 240 3.44 -1.59 7.20
CA GLU A 240 3.47 -0.14 7.28
C GLU A 240 2.63 0.32 8.47
N GLU A 241 3.07 1.38 9.14
CA GLU A 241 2.34 1.95 10.27
C GLU A 241 2.21 3.48 10.18
N ALA A 242 1.15 4.00 10.78
CA ALA A 242 0.93 5.44 10.94
C ALA A 242 0.37 5.73 12.34
N PRO A 243 0.88 6.74 13.07
CA PRO A 243 2.16 7.43 12.83
C PRO A 243 3.38 6.49 13.00
N SER A 244 4.59 7.03 12.92
CA SER A 244 5.84 6.35 13.29
C SER A 244 6.10 6.39 14.80
N VAL A 245 6.75 5.35 15.32
CA VAL A 245 7.13 5.26 16.75
C VAL A 245 8.29 6.18 17.14
N VAL A 246 9.12 6.60 16.19
CA VAL A 246 10.31 7.45 16.44
C VAL A 246 10.10 8.94 16.12
N ILE A 247 8.99 9.32 15.50
CA ILE A 247 8.76 10.69 15.02
C ILE A 247 7.91 11.49 16.03
N THR A 248 8.53 12.49 16.66
CA THR A 248 7.84 13.41 17.58
C THR A 248 6.91 14.37 16.83
N PRO A 249 5.94 15.04 17.50
CA PRO A 249 5.08 16.05 16.85
C PRO A 249 5.87 17.18 16.15
N GLU A 250 6.99 17.60 16.75
CA GLU A 250 7.85 18.67 16.22
C GLU A 250 8.57 18.20 14.96
N LEU A 251 9.13 16.99 14.98
CA LEU A 251 9.78 16.39 13.82
C LEU A 251 8.77 16.08 12.71
N ARG A 252 7.56 15.60 13.04
CA ARG A 252 6.44 15.40 12.11
C ARG A 252 6.08 16.69 11.39
N LYS A 253 5.96 17.81 12.11
CA LYS A 253 5.72 19.12 11.49
C LYS A 253 6.88 19.50 10.56
N LYS A 254 8.13 19.39 11.02
CA LYS A 254 9.33 19.71 10.22
C LYS A 254 9.40 18.87 8.93
N MET A 255 9.15 17.57 9.01
CA MET A 255 9.12 16.68 7.84
C MET A 255 7.96 17.01 6.90
N GLY A 256 6.79 17.37 7.46
CA GLY A 256 5.65 17.89 6.72
C GLY A 256 5.96 19.15 5.92
N ASP A 257 6.54 20.15 6.57
CA ASP A 257 6.96 21.41 5.94
C ASP A 257 7.99 21.13 4.80
N ILE A 258 8.94 20.21 5.02
CA ILE A 258 9.93 19.78 4.01
C ILE A 258 9.25 19.06 2.83
N ALA A 259 8.31 18.16 3.07
CA ALA A 259 7.58 17.45 2.02
C ALA A 259 6.69 18.40 1.20
N LEU A 260 6.10 19.42 1.83
CA LEU A 260 5.38 20.47 1.13
C LEU A 260 6.32 21.35 0.30
N ALA A 261 7.52 21.68 0.80
CA ALA A 261 8.53 22.39 0.02
C ALA A 261 8.98 21.57 -1.21
N ALA A 262 9.18 20.25 -1.05
CA ALA A 262 9.49 19.32 -2.14
C ALA A 262 8.42 19.33 -3.24
N GLY A 263 7.13 19.22 -2.87
CA GLY A 263 6.02 19.28 -3.83
C GLY A 263 5.92 20.64 -4.55
N ARG A 264 6.03 21.75 -3.82
CA ARG A 264 6.00 23.10 -4.41
C ARG A 264 7.14 23.32 -5.41
N ALA A 265 8.33 22.78 -5.14
CA ALA A 265 9.50 22.93 -6.01
C ALA A 265 9.35 22.29 -7.41
N VAL A 266 8.40 21.37 -7.59
CA VAL A 266 8.12 20.72 -8.89
C VAL A 266 6.72 21.04 -9.44
N GLY A 267 6.00 21.99 -8.84
CA GLY A 267 4.63 22.33 -9.23
C GLY A 267 3.68 21.13 -9.08
N TYR A 268 3.77 20.42 -7.95
CA TYR A 268 3.02 19.20 -7.73
C TYR A 268 1.51 19.46 -7.55
N GLU A 269 0.69 18.55 -8.07
CA GLU A 269 -0.77 18.50 -7.90
C GLU A 269 -1.19 17.10 -7.48
N ASN A 270 -2.41 16.95 -6.94
CA ASN A 270 -3.01 15.67 -6.57
C ASN A 270 -2.28 14.98 -5.40
N ALA A 271 -2.45 13.66 -5.24
CA ALA A 271 -1.77 12.89 -4.20
C ALA A 271 -0.33 12.51 -4.60
N GLY A 272 0.58 12.61 -3.64
CA GLY A 272 1.96 12.15 -3.76
C GLY A 272 2.51 11.78 -2.39
N THR A 273 3.66 11.11 -2.38
CA THR A 273 4.38 10.83 -1.13
C THR A 273 5.85 11.15 -1.28
N VAL A 274 6.41 11.87 -0.30
CA VAL A 274 7.84 12.17 -0.22
C VAL A 274 8.48 11.18 0.75
N GLU A 275 9.37 10.34 0.26
CA GLU A 275 10.06 9.31 1.04
C GLU A 275 11.39 9.84 1.61
N PHE A 276 11.71 9.41 2.83
CA PHE A 276 12.91 9.78 3.57
C PHE A 276 13.56 8.53 4.19
N LEU A 277 14.89 8.57 4.28
CA LEU A 277 15.63 7.74 5.23
C LEU A 277 15.83 8.54 6.52
N TYR A 278 15.33 8.00 7.63
CA TYR A 278 15.60 8.49 8.98
C TYR A 278 16.73 7.68 9.63
N SER A 279 17.71 8.37 10.21
CA SER A 279 18.79 7.73 10.97
C SER A 279 19.23 8.64 12.11
N LYS A 280 19.15 8.14 13.35
CA LYS A 280 19.68 8.79 14.57
C LYS A 280 19.22 10.26 14.77
N GLY A 281 18.00 10.60 14.33
CA GLY A 281 17.41 11.94 14.44
C GLY A 281 17.50 12.78 13.15
N ASP A 282 18.38 12.42 12.22
CA ASP A 282 18.47 13.06 10.90
C ASP A 282 17.45 12.47 9.93
N VAL A 283 16.98 13.29 8.98
CA VAL A 283 16.09 12.90 7.89
C VAL A 283 16.68 13.30 6.54
N TYR A 284 16.67 12.38 5.58
CA TYR A 284 17.26 12.57 4.26
C TYR A 284 16.28 12.10 3.19
N PHE A 285 15.94 12.97 2.23
CA PHE A 285 15.13 12.65 1.07
C PHE A 285 15.70 11.46 0.31
N LEU A 286 14.82 10.50 -0.01
CA LEU A 286 15.10 9.31 -0.78
C LEU A 286 14.55 9.45 -2.20
N GLU A 287 13.23 9.58 -2.32
CA GLU A 287 12.51 9.79 -3.57
C GLU A 287 11.14 10.45 -3.31
N MET A 288 10.38 10.73 -4.38
CA MET A 288 8.98 11.11 -4.28
C MET A 288 8.18 10.22 -5.24
N ASN A 289 7.25 9.42 -4.72
CA ASN A 289 6.32 8.69 -5.57
C ASN A 289 5.24 9.67 -6.05
N THR A 290 5.12 9.80 -7.37
CA THR A 290 4.30 10.81 -8.04
C THR A 290 2.87 10.33 -8.26
N ARG A 291 2.31 9.69 -7.22
CA ARG A 291 1.05 8.94 -7.24
C ARG A 291 0.58 8.60 -5.81
N LEU A 292 -0.59 7.96 -5.72
CA LEU A 292 -0.99 7.20 -4.54
C LEU A 292 -0.04 6.00 -4.30
N GLN A 293 0.05 5.56 -3.05
CA GLN A 293 0.78 4.37 -2.63
C GLN A 293 -0.17 3.26 -2.15
N VAL A 294 0.36 2.06 -1.92
CA VAL A 294 -0.39 0.88 -1.50
C VAL A 294 -0.95 1.11 -0.08
N GLU A 295 -0.06 1.61 0.76
CA GLU A 295 -0.14 1.93 2.19
C GLU A 295 -0.88 3.22 2.54
N HIS A 296 -1.52 3.88 1.57
CA HIS A 296 -2.40 5.02 1.85
C HIS A 296 -3.49 4.76 2.93
N PRO A 297 -4.05 3.53 3.12
CA PRO A 297 -5.11 3.30 4.10
C PRO A 297 -4.71 3.56 5.56
N VAL A 298 -3.44 3.39 5.97
CA VAL A 298 -3.07 3.72 7.36
C VAL A 298 -3.19 5.22 7.63
N THR A 299 -2.89 6.06 6.64
CA THR A 299 -3.16 7.50 6.69
C THR A 299 -4.66 7.79 6.73
N GLU A 300 -5.47 7.14 5.88
CA GLU A 300 -6.93 7.31 5.89
C GLU A 300 -7.54 6.97 7.26
N MET A 301 -7.11 5.86 7.88
CA MET A 301 -7.61 5.40 9.17
C MET A 301 -7.22 6.33 10.33
N VAL A 302 -6.04 6.95 10.29
CA VAL A 302 -5.54 7.83 11.37
C VAL A 302 -6.09 9.25 11.26
N TYR A 303 -6.24 9.79 10.05
CA TYR A 303 -6.66 11.19 9.84
C TYR A 303 -8.15 11.32 9.53
N GLY A 304 -8.82 10.26 9.06
CA GLY A 304 -10.24 10.28 8.69
C GLY A 304 -10.52 10.95 7.34
N VAL A 305 -9.59 10.82 6.39
CA VAL A 305 -9.69 11.34 5.02
C VAL A 305 -9.83 10.18 4.02
N ASP A 306 -10.58 10.37 2.94
CA ASP A 306 -10.64 9.46 1.78
C ASP A 306 -9.71 10.04 0.71
N LEU A 307 -8.47 9.53 0.63
CA LEU A 307 -7.44 10.12 -0.22
C LEU A 307 -7.80 10.00 -1.70
N VAL A 308 -8.41 8.88 -2.12
CA VAL A 308 -8.86 8.71 -3.51
C VAL A 308 -9.96 9.69 -3.86
N ARG A 309 -10.91 9.96 -2.96
CA ARG A 309 -11.95 10.98 -3.16
C ARG A 309 -11.34 12.37 -3.35
N GLU A 310 -10.36 12.73 -2.54
CA GLU A 310 -9.61 13.97 -2.72
C GLU A 310 -8.87 14.00 -4.07
N GLN A 311 -8.25 12.90 -4.50
CA GLN A 311 -7.66 12.81 -5.85
C GLN A 311 -8.68 13.09 -6.96
N LEU A 312 -9.92 12.57 -6.86
CA LEU A 312 -10.97 12.81 -7.84
C LEU A 312 -11.45 14.28 -7.81
N ARG A 313 -11.64 14.86 -6.61
CA ARG A 313 -12.06 16.26 -6.41
C ARG A 313 -11.03 17.24 -6.98
N ILE A 314 -9.76 17.06 -6.62
CA ILE A 314 -8.63 17.87 -7.11
C ILE A 314 -8.51 17.77 -8.63
N ALA A 315 -8.61 16.56 -9.21
CA ALA A 315 -8.54 16.40 -10.65
C ALA A 315 -9.71 17.10 -11.38
N TYR A 316 -10.89 17.13 -10.77
CA TYR A 316 -12.05 17.89 -11.26
C TYR A 316 -11.89 19.42 -11.12
N GLY A 317 -10.95 19.89 -10.30
CA GLY A 317 -10.61 21.31 -10.11
C GLY A 317 -11.12 21.93 -8.81
N GLU A 318 -11.65 21.13 -7.88
CA GLU A 318 -12.05 21.61 -6.55
C GLU A 318 -10.83 21.96 -5.68
N GLU A 319 -11.00 22.97 -4.83
CA GLU A 319 -10.11 23.26 -3.71
C GLU A 319 -10.24 22.19 -2.60
N LEU A 320 -9.18 21.99 -1.82
CA LEU A 320 -9.21 21.06 -0.68
C LEU A 320 -10.34 21.41 0.30
N GLY A 321 -10.50 22.70 0.63
CA GLY A 321 -11.51 23.22 1.57
C GLY A 321 -11.12 23.13 3.05
N TYR A 322 -9.88 22.76 3.36
CA TYR A 322 -9.31 22.71 4.72
C TYR A 322 -7.82 23.05 4.69
N ASP A 323 -7.28 23.40 5.86
CA ASP A 323 -5.88 23.80 6.04
C ASP A 323 -5.09 22.76 6.85
N GLN A 324 -3.80 23.04 7.07
CA GLN A 324 -2.95 22.16 7.88
C GLN A 324 -3.35 22.14 9.37
N SER A 325 -3.98 23.20 9.89
CA SER A 325 -4.37 23.28 11.30
C SER A 325 -5.52 22.32 11.64
N SER A 326 -6.38 22.05 10.66
CA SER A 326 -7.50 21.12 10.72
C SER A 326 -7.09 19.63 10.72
N ILE A 327 -5.83 19.31 10.42
CA ILE A 327 -5.35 17.94 10.24
C ILE A 327 -4.59 17.47 11.48
N GLN A 328 -5.15 16.50 12.21
CA GLN A 328 -4.54 15.91 13.41
C GLN A 328 -4.65 14.38 13.40
N PRO A 329 -3.57 13.64 13.73
CA PRO A 329 -3.62 12.18 13.82
C PRO A 329 -4.47 11.72 15.00
N ARG A 330 -5.24 10.65 14.83
CA ARG A 330 -5.99 10.00 15.90
C ARG A 330 -5.66 8.51 15.94
N GLY A 331 -5.13 8.05 17.07
CA GLY A 331 -4.76 6.65 17.28
C GLY A 331 -3.59 6.19 16.42
N TRP A 332 -3.58 4.90 16.10
CA TRP A 332 -2.52 4.20 15.39
C TRP A 332 -3.12 3.20 14.39
N ALA A 333 -2.54 3.09 13.21
CA ALA A 333 -2.92 2.11 12.21
C ALA A 333 -1.72 1.28 11.73
N PHE A 334 -2.00 0.02 11.38
CA PHE A 334 -1.06 -0.88 10.70
C PHE A 334 -1.71 -1.42 9.43
N GLU A 335 -0.95 -1.51 8.35
CA GLU A 335 -1.24 -2.31 7.16
C GLU A 335 -0.25 -3.48 7.08
N VAL A 336 -0.73 -4.63 6.63
CA VAL A 336 0.08 -5.79 6.27
C VAL A 336 -0.29 -6.21 4.85
N ARG A 337 0.72 -6.30 3.98
CA ARG A 337 0.54 -6.82 2.61
C ARG A 337 0.43 -8.34 2.64
N ILE A 338 -0.72 -8.84 2.23
CA ILE A 338 -0.98 -10.28 2.09
C ILE A 338 -0.57 -10.69 0.68
N ASN A 339 0.70 -11.02 0.50
CA ASN A 339 1.23 -11.54 -0.75
C ASN A 339 1.08 -13.06 -0.84
N ALA A 340 0.91 -13.59 -2.05
CA ALA A 340 0.99 -15.01 -2.37
C ALA A 340 2.46 -15.46 -2.45
N GLU A 341 3.08 -15.67 -1.29
CA GLU A 341 4.48 -16.10 -1.17
C GLU A 341 4.70 -17.00 0.05
N ASP A 342 5.79 -17.77 0.03
CA ASP A 342 6.16 -18.71 1.11
C ASP A 342 7.28 -18.14 2.00
N PRO A 343 6.98 -17.48 3.13
CA PRO A 343 8.01 -16.86 3.97
C PRO A 343 9.04 -17.87 4.51
N PHE A 344 8.62 -19.12 4.74
CA PHE A 344 9.48 -20.20 5.22
C PHE A 344 10.47 -20.72 4.15
N ASN A 345 10.27 -20.33 2.89
CA ASN A 345 11.11 -20.72 1.76
C ASN A 345 11.60 -19.46 1.01
N ASN A 346 12.22 -18.54 1.74
CA ASN A 346 12.82 -17.30 1.21
C ASN A 346 11.83 -16.45 0.38
N PHE A 347 10.54 -16.50 0.74
CA PHE A 347 9.45 -15.77 0.11
C PHE A 347 9.35 -16.01 -1.41
N VAL A 348 9.50 -17.27 -1.85
CA VAL A 348 9.18 -17.65 -3.24
C VAL A 348 7.68 -17.44 -3.53
N PRO A 349 7.28 -16.98 -4.73
CA PRO A 349 5.87 -16.84 -5.10
C PRO A 349 5.10 -18.16 -5.00
N SER A 350 3.88 -18.11 -4.47
CA SER A 350 2.97 -19.25 -4.34
C SER A 350 1.85 -19.16 -5.36
N ILE A 351 1.96 -19.91 -6.46
CA ILE A 351 0.87 -20.09 -7.42
C ILE A 351 -0.16 -21.12 -6.94
N GLY A 352 -1.37 -21.07 -7.51
CA GLY A 352 -2.44 -22.04 -7.23
C GLY A 352 -3.83 -21.42 -7.30
N THR A 353 -4.84 -22.15 -6.84
CA THR A 353 -6.23 -21.70 -6.85
C THR A 353 -6.75 -21.57 -5.42
N ILE A 354 -7.39 -20.44 -5.11
CA ILE A 354 -7.92 -20.15 -3.77
C ILE A 354 -9.11 -21.07 -3.47
N SER A 355 -8.85 -22.14 -2.72
CA SER A 355 -9.81 -23.19 -2.39
C SER A 355 -10.71 -22.82 -1.21
N ASN A 356 -10.21 -21.99 -0.30
CA ASN A 356 -10.92 -21.46 0.87
C ASN A 356 -10.55 -19.99 1.10
N LEU A 357 -11.52 -19.20 1.57
CA LEU A 357 -11.32 -17.79 1.92
C LEU A 357 -12.17 -17.43 3.13
N ARG A 358 -11.54 -17.03 4.24
CA ARG A 358 -12.19 -16.37 5.39
C ARG A 358 -11.48 -15.05 5.63
N ALA A 359 -12.16 -13.95 5.32
CA ALA A 359 -11.71 -12.61 5.68
C ALA A 359 -11.86 -12.38 7.19
N PRO A 360 -10.91 -11.71 7.85
CA PRO A 360 -11.10 -11.19 9.20
C PRO A 360 -12.06 -9.99 9.20
N GLY A 361 -12.55 -9.60 10.38
CA GLY A 361 -13.48 -8.47 10.51
C GLY A 361 -13.57 -7.92 11.93
N GLY A 362 -14.75 -7.41 12.30
CA GLY A 362 -14.97 -6.76 13.59
C GLY A 362 -14.47 -5.31 13.62
N ALA A 363 -14.59 -4.68 14.80
CA ALA A 363 -14.32 -3.25 14.95
C ALA A 363 -12.86 -2.87 14.59
N TRP A 364 -12.73 -1.82 13.78
CA TRP A 364 -11.46 -1.23 13.35
C TRP A 364 -10.55 -2.18 12.56
N VAL A 365 -11.14 -3.10 11.79
CA VAL A 365 -10.45 -3.95 10.80
C VAL A 365 -11.00 -3.63 9.41
N ARG A 366 -10.11 -3.32 8.47
CA ARG A 366 -10.39 -3.05 7.05
C ARG A 366 -9.62 -4.06 6.20
N LEU A 367 -10.24 -4.52 5.11
CA LEU A 367 -9.63 -5.45 4.17
C LEU A 367 -9.84 -4.93 2.73
N ASP A 368 -8.76 -4.46 2.12
CA ASP A 368 -8.73 -4.03 0.73
C ASP A 368 -8.18 -5.21 -0.09
N ALA A 369 -9.07 -5.98 -0.74
CA ALA A 369 -8.73 -7.25 -1.37
C ALA A 369 -9.38 -7.43 -2.75
N ALA A 370 -8.66 -8.09 -3.66
CA ALA A 370 -9.19 -8.60 -4.92
C ALA A 370 -9.59 -10.10 -4.84
N LEU A 371 -9.59 -10.67 -3.64
CA LEU A 371 -9.74 -12.10 -3.41
C LEU A 371 -11.17 -12.62 -3.54
N TYR A 372 -11.30 -13.79 -4.16
CA TYR A 372 -12.50 -14.61 -4.15
C TYR A 372 -12.15 -16.10 -4.22
N ARG A 373 -13.04 -16.95 -3.70
CA ARG A 373 -12.89 -18.41 -3.81
C ARG A 373 -12.96 -18.84 -5.28
N GLY A 374 -12.03 -19.67 -5.72
CA GLY A 374 -11.87 -20.06 -7.12
C GLY A 374 -11.06 -19.07 -7.97
N MET A 375 -10.47 -18.04 -7.38
CA MET A 375 -9.46 -17.20 -8.03
C MET A 375 -8.18 -18.01 -8.27
N GLU A 376 -7.63 -17.90 -9.47
CA GLU A 376 -6.31 -18.42 -9.82
C GLU A 376 -5.24 -17.35 -9.54
N VAL A 377 -4.11 -17.78 -8.95
CA VAL A 377 -2.93 -16.97 -8.65
C VAL A 377 -1.80 -17.47 -9.55
N SER A 378 -1.40 -16.64 -10.50
CA SER A 378 -0.35 -16.94 -11.49
C SER A 378 0.86 -16.01 -11.34
N LEU A 379 1.92 -16.27 -12.13
CA LEU A 379 3.14 -15.43 -12.16
C LEU A 379 3.05 -14.23 -13.13
N ASN A 380 1.88 -13.97 -13.74
CA ASN A 380 1.73 -12.88 -14.72
C ASN A 380 1.82 -11.48 -14.10
N TYR A 381 1.54 -11.36 -12.80
CA TYR A 381 1.40 -10.11 -12.08
C TYR A 381 2.04 -10.19 -10.69
N ASP A 382 2.08 -9.05 -10.01
CA ASP A 382 2.46 -8.93 -8.61
C ASP A 382 1.63 -9.89 -7.71
N PRO A 383 2.25 -10.55 -6.70
CA PRO A 383 1.60 -11.56 -5.86
C PRO A 383 0.66 -10.98 -4.79
N MET A 384 0.48 -9.67 -4.66
CA MET A 384 -0.39 -9.07 -3.65
C MET A 384 -1.85 -9.48 -3.84
N LEU A 385 -2.38 -10.18 -2.84
CA LEU A 385 -3.74 -10.69 -2.80
C LEU A 385 -4.69 -9.69 -2.12
N ALA A 386 -4.23 -9.10 -1.02
CA ALA A 386 -4.98 -8.18 -0.18
C ALA A 386 -4.05 -7.32 0.68
N LYS A 387 -4.62 -6.24 1.22
CA LYS A 387 -4.04 -5.42 2.28
C LYS A 387 -4.95 -5.57 3.50
N LEU A 388 -4.39 -6.06 4.61
CA LEU A 388 -5.10 -6.14 5.88
C LEU A 388 -4.72 -4.93 6.71
N ILE A 389 -5.71 -4.10 7.06
CA ILE A 389 -5.48 -2.85 7.79
C ILE A 389 -6.24 -2.89 9.10
N VAL A 390 -5.62 -2.40 10.18
CA VAL A 390 -6.30 -2.20 11.46
C VAL A 390 -6.02 -0.81 12.00
N TRP A 391 -6.91 -0.33 12.87
CA TRP A 391 -6.69 0.86 13.68
C TRP A 391 -6.86 0.55 15.17
N GLY A 392 -6.20 1.28 16.06
CA GLY A 392 -6.40 1.26 17.50
C GLY A 392 -6.13 2.63 18.14
N PRO A 393 -6.54 2.83 19.41
CA PRO A 393 -6.27 4.09 20.13
C PRO A 393 -4.78 4.32 20.40
N ASP A 394 -3.98 3.25 20.42
CA ASP A 394 -2.54 3.25 20.63
C ASP A 394 -1.88 2.12 19.81
N ARG A 395 -0.54 2.18 19.70
CA ARG A 395 0.27 1.22 18.93
C ARG A 395 0.08 -0.22 19.37
N MET A 396 0.07 -0.50 20.68
CA MET A 396 -0.04 -1.86 21.21
C MET A 396 -1.45 -2.43 21.01
N SER A 397 -2.49 -1.62 21.18
CA SER A 397 -3.86 -1.96 20.81
C SER A 397 -4.02 -2.27 19.32
N ALA A 398 -3.28 -1.58 18.45
CA ALA A 398 -3.29 -1.84 17.02
C ALA A 398 -2.50 -3.12 16.66
N ILE A 399 -1.33 -3.36 17.27
CA ILE A 399 -0.57 -4.62 17.15
C ILE A 399 -1.43 -5.83 17.57
N ALA A 400 -2.06 -5.77 18.75
CA ALA A 400 -2.93 -6.85 19.24
C ALA A 400 -4.10 -7.13 18.29
N ARG A 401 -4.70 -6.07 17.70
CA ARG A 401 -5.77 -6.19 16.72
C ARG A 401 -5.28 -6.78 15.40
N MET A 402 -4.09 -6.43 14.93
CA MET A 402 -3.49 -6.98 13.71
C MET A 402 -3.17 -8.47 13.89
N ARG A 403 -2.53 -8.86 15.01
CA ARG A 403 -2.26 -10.27 15.34
C ARG A 403 -3.52 -11.12 15.29
N ARG A 404 -4.59 -10.66 15.95
CA ARG A 404 -5.91 -11.31 15.94
C ARG A 404 -6.52 -11.39 14.54
N ALA A 405 -6.44 -10.32 13.75
CA ALA A 405 -6.96 -10.31 12.38
C ALA A 405 -6.18 -11.24 11.43
N LEU A 406 -4.85 -11.33 11.56
CA LEU A 406 -4.01 -12.29 10.82
C LEU A 406 -4.32 -13.75 11.21
N GLN A 407 -4.57 -14.03 12.48
CA GLN A 407 -4.99 -15.36 12.95
C GLN A 407 -6.40 -15.75 12.50
N GLU A 408 -7.29 -14.77 12.27
CA GLU A 408 -8.62 -14.98 11.70
C GLU A 408 -8.58 -15.17 10.17
N LEU A 409 -7.65 -14.53 9.48
CA LEU A 409 -7.48 -14.65 8.03
C LEU A 409 -7.17 -16.12 7.63
N ASN A 410 -7.93 -16.64 6.67
CA ASN A 410 -7.64 -17.94 6.07
C ASN A 410 -7.69 -17.81 4.55
N VAL A 411 -6.55 -18.03 3.90
CA VAL A 411 -6.41 -18.14 2.44
C VAL A 411 -5.90 -19.55 2.16
N GLY A 412 -6.77 -20.44 1.70
CA GLY A 412 -6.45 -21.83 1.41
C GLY A 412 -6.13 -22.04 -0.07
N GLY A 413 -5.18 -22.92 -0.38
CA GLY A 413 -4.78 -23.28 -1.75
C GLY A 413 -3.52 -22.57 -2.27
N VAL A 414 -3.09 -21.49 -1.60
CA VAL A 414 -1.79 -20.84 -1.79
C VAL A 414 -1.18 -20.51 -0.41
N ARG A 415 0.14 -20.38 -0.33
CA ARG A 415 0.83 -19.82 0.84
C ARG A 415 0.75 -18.29 0.81
N THR A 416 0.91 -17.66 1.97
CA THR A 416 0.93 -16.19 2.07
C THR A 416 2.03 -15.70 3.00
N GLY A 417 2.43 -14.42 2.86
CA GLY A 417 3.36 -13.74 3.77
C GLY A 417 2.85 -13.50 5.20
N ALA A 418 1.57 -13.78 5.49
CA ALA A 418 0.94 -13.51 6.78
C ALA A 418 1.68 -14.11 8.02
N PRO A 419 2.29 -15.31 7.97
CA PRO A 419 3.08 -15.83 9.09
C PRO A 419 4.33 -15.00 9.40
N ALA A 420 5.02 -14.44 8.40
CA ALA A 420 6.17 -13.56 8.64
C ALA A 420 5.72 -12.25 9.30
N ALA A 421 4.60 -11.68 8.85
CA ALA A 421 4.03 -10.50 9.49
C ALA A 421 3.61 -10.77 10.94
N LEU A 422 3.04 -11.95 11.22
CA LEU A 422 2.72 -12.36 12.59
C LEU A 422 4.00 -12.47 13.46
N ARG A 423 5.09 -13.04 12.94
CA ARG A 423 6.39 -13.08 13.65
C ARG A 423 6.95 -11.69 13.95
N VAL A 424 6.88 -10.75 13.00
CA VAL A 424 7.27 -9.34 13.25
C VAL A 424 6.45 -8.73 14.40
N LEU A 425 5.13 -8.91 14.38
CA LEU A 425 4.23 -8.37 15.42
C LEU A 425 4.40 -9.05 16.79
N GLU A 426 5.00 -10.24 16.83
CA GLU A 426 5.28 -11.00 18.05
C GLU A 426 6.63 -10.69 18.69
N ASP A 427 7.61 -10.19 17.91
CA ASP A 427 8.93 -9.82 18.41
C ASP A 427 8.86 -8.58 19.32
N GLU A 428 9.46 -8.68 20.52
CA GLU A 428 9.44 -7.59 21.49
C GLU A 428 10.18 -6.34 21.02
N ARG A 429 11.25 -6.49 20.21
CA ARG A 429 11.99 -5.36 19.64
C ARG A 429 11.07 -4.56 18.75
N PHE A 430 10.29 -5.23 17.89
CA PHE A 430 9.29 -4.57 17.08
C PHE A 430 8.25 -3.84 17.93
N GLN A 431 7.75 -4.46 19.00
CA GLN A 431 6.77 -3.84 19.91
C GLN A 431 7.33 -2.61 20.65
N ARG A 432 8.59 -2.64 21.10
CA ARG A 432 9.30 -1.50 21.69
C ARG A 432 9.70 -0.42 20.68
N GLY A 433 9.61 -0.71 19.37
CA GLY A 433 9.99 0.21 18.32
C GLY A 433 11.44 0.10 17.87
N GLU A 434 12.18 -0.94 18.27
CA GLU A 434 13.59 -1.21 18.00
C GLU A 434 13.78 -1.97 16.68
N PHE A 435 13.62 -1.30 15.54
CA PHE A 435 13.78 -1.90 14.21
C PHE A 435 14.26 -0.91 13.15
N ASP A 436 14.77 -1.44 12.04
CA ASP A 436 15.23 -0.70 10.86
C ASP A 436 14.83 -1.46 9.58
N THR A 437 15.31 -0.98 8.43
CA THR A 437 15.08 -1.64 7.11
C THR A 437 15.72 -3.02 6.95
N GLY A 438 16.62 -3.44 7.86
CA GLY A 438 17.20 -4.78 7.93
C GLY A 438 16.45 -5.76 8.83
N PHE A 439 15.51 -5.27 9.67
CA PHE A 439 14.90 -6.03 10.77
C PHE A 439 14.36 -7.41 10.39
N LEU A 440 13.64 -7.51 9.26
CA LEU A 440 13.03 -8.77 8.80
C LEU A 440 14.08 -9.87 8.54
N GLY A 441 15.30 -9.49 8.13
CA GLY A 441 16.42 -10.42 7.95
C GLY A 441 17.05 -10.91 9.26
N THR A 442 16.66 -10.34 10.41
CA THR A 442 17.11 -10.76 11.74
C THR A 442 16.14 -11.73 12.44
N LEU A 443 14.97 -11.99 11.84
CA LEU A 443 13.97 -12.89 12.39
C LEU A 443 14.23 -14.34 11.98
N ASP A 444 14.02 -15.26 12.93
CA ASP A 444 13.88 -16.67 12.59
C ASP A 444 12.51 -16.91 11.92
N LEU A 445 12.55 -17.13 10.61
CA LEU A 445 11.42 -17.53 9.78
C LEU A 445 11.50 -19.02 9.41
N SER A 446 12.08 -19.86 10.27
CA SER A 446 12.03 -21.31 10.16
C SER A 446 10.59 -21.84 10.26
N LYS A 447 10.32 -22.95 9.57
CA LYS A 447 9.03 -23.65 9.66
C LYS A 447 8.91 -24.29 11.05
N PRO A 448 7.76 -24.15 11.75
CA PRO A 448 7.48 -24.93 12.96
C PRO A 448 7.65 -26.44 12.73
N SER A 449 7.98 -27.17 13.80
CA SER A 449 8.19 -28.62 13.70
C SER A 449 6.89 -29.35 13.32
N GLU A 450 6.97 -30.30 12.38
CA GLU A 450 5.76 -30.93 11.80
C GLU A 450 4.92 -31.72 12.82
N GLY A 451 5.53 -32.09 13.96
CA GLY A 451 4.83 -32.76 15.06
C GLY A 451 3.74 -31.90 15.70
N GLU A 452 3.95 -30.58 15.83
CA GLU A 452 2.98 -29.67 16.44
C GLU A 452 1.76 -29.47 15.55
N ASP A 453 1.97 -29.26 14.25
CA ASP A 453 0.88 -29.14 13.25
C ASP A 453 0.00 -30.40 13.22
N LEU A 454 0.61 -31.59 13.29
CA LEU A 454 -0.10 -32.87 13.35
C LEU A 454 -0.91 -33.02 14.64
N ILE A 455 -0.37 -32.64 15.79
CA ILE A 455 -1.07 -32.66 17.08
C ILE A 455 -2.26 -31.68 17.07
N VAL A 456 -2.08 -30.46 16.58
CA VAL A 456 -3.14 -29.44 16.48
C VAL A 456 -4.22 -29.88 15.48
N ALA A 457 -3.85 -30.42 14.32
CA ALA A 457 -4.78 -30.93 13.33
C ALA A 457 -5.59 -32.13 13.88
N ALA A 458 -4.94 -33.06 14.56
CA ALA A 458 -5.58 -34.19 15.22
C ALA A 458 -6.56 -33.72 16.31
N ALA A 459 -6.12 -32.80 17.19
CA ALA A 459 -6.98 -32.23 18.23
C ALA A 459 -8.20 -31.50 17.64
N ALA A 460 -8.03 -30.71 16.57
CA ALA A 460 -9.13 -30.03 15.90
C ALA A 460 -10.07 -30.98 15.14
N ALA A 461 -9.57 -32.10 14.64
CA ALA A 461 -10.38 -33.17 14.03
C ALA A 461 -11.19 -33.93 15.11
N ILE A 462 -10.54 -34.32 16.21
CA ILE A 462 -11.16 -34.96 17.37
C ILE A 462 -12.25 -34.05 17.95
N HIS A 463 -11.97 -32.76 18.17
CA HIS A 463 -12.94 -31.81 18.70
C HIS A 463 -14.16 -31.65 17.78
N ARG A 464 -13.95 -31.54 16.45
CA ARG A 464 -15.06 -31.49 15.47
C ARG A 464 -15.86 -32.80 15.44
N HIS A 465 -15.21 -33.95 15.53
CA HIS A 465 -15.89 -35.25 15.65
C HIS A 465 -16.73 -35.33 16.93
N LEU A 466 -16.19 -34.91 18.08
CA LEU A 466 -16.91 -34.87 19.36
C LEU A 466 -18.10 -33.91 19.33
N LEU A 467 -17.97 -32.73 18.69
CA LEU A 467 -19.09 -31.80 18.49
C LEU A 467 -20.18 -32.38 17.57
N ALA A 468 -19.79 -32.99 16.44
CA ALA A 468 -20.73 -33.64 15.53
C ALA A 468 -21.45 -34.82 16.21
N ARG A 469 -20.71 -35.63 16.97
CA ARG A 469 -21.24 -36.74 17.77
C ARG A 469 -22.15 -36.26 18.90
N ARG A 470 -21.82 -35.17 19.60
CA ARG A 470 -22.72 -34.51 20.57
C ARG A 470 -23.98 -33.94 19.93
N ARG A 471 -23.94 -33.46 18.68
CA ARG A 471 -25.14 -33.03 17.94
C ARG A 471 -25.99 -34.20 17.46
N ALA A 472 -25.37 -35.30 17.04
CA ALA A 472 -26.08 -36.51 16.58
C ALA A 472 -26.67 -37.34 17.75
N LEU A 473 -26.00 -37.35 18.91
CA LEU A 473 -26.49 -37.97 20.15
C LEU A 473 -27.29 -37.00 21.04
N GLY A 474 -27.29 -35.72 20.70
CA GLY A 474 -28.14 -34.72 21.33
C GLY A 474 -29.57 -35.06 21.01
N THR A 475 -30.32 -35.51 22.02
CA THR A 475 -31.71 -35.93 21.85
C THR A 475 -32.51 -34.80 21.22
N SER A 476 -33.06 -35.06 20.03
CA SER A 476 -34.26 -34.36 19.60
C SER A 476 -35.32 -34.64 20.65
N ALA A 477 -35.57 -33.68 21.54
CA ALA A 477 -36.64 -33.73 22.51
C ALA A 477 -38.00 -33.58 21.79
N SER A 478 -38.34 -34.59 20.99
CA SER A 478 -39.64 -34.72 20.36
C SER A 478 -40.64 -35.24 21.39
N SER A 479 -41.00 -34.37 22.35
CA SER A 479 -42.24 -34.51 23.10
C SER A 479 -43.42 -34.24 22.15
N ARG A 480 -43.72 -35.21 21.28
CA ARG A 480 -45.01 -35.25 20.58
C ARG A 480 -46.07 -35.55 21.64
N GLY A 481 -47.03 -34.64 21.84
CA GLY A 481 -48.08 -34.86 22.84
C GLY A 481 -49.10 -33.73 23.03
N ALA A 482 -50.12 -33.71 22.17
CA ALA A 482 -51.51 -33.45 22.58
C ALA A 482 -52.04 -32.03 22.97
N TRP A 483 -51.43 -30.87 22.61
CA TRP A 483 -52.08 -29.57 22.94
C TRP A 483 -52.32 -28.49 21.85
N GLN A 484 -51.51 -28.36 20.79
CA GLN A 484 -51.63 -27.17 19.89
C GLN A 484 -52.03 -27.46 18.43
N ALA A 485 -52.46 -28.69 18.11
CA ALA A 485 -53.04 -29.04 16.81
C ALA A 485 -54.58 -29.23 16.88
N ARG A 486 -55.28 -28.44 17.69
CA ARG A 486 -56.75 -28.27 17.62
C ARG A 486 -57.09 -26.94 16.94
N SER A 487 -57.10 -26.95 15.62
CA SER A 487 -57.90 -26.00 14.85
C SER A 487 -59.38 -26.34 15.02
N ARG A 488 -60.25 -25.30 14.99
CA ARG A 488 -61.73 -25.37 15.10
C ARG A 488 -62.18 -25.64 16.54
N GLU A 489 -63.04 -24.83 17.15
CA GLU A 489 -64.02 -23.88 16.61
C GLU A 489 -64.18 -22.65 17.54
N ARG A 490 -64.63 -21.49 17.00
CA ARG A 490 -65.27 -20.34 17.73
C ARG A 490 -64.35 -19.65 18.78
N HIS A 491 -64.43 -18.38 19.18
CA HIS A 491 -65.00 -17.08 18.79
C HIS A 491 -64.12 -16.02 19.52
N THR A 492 -63.89 -14.75 19.15
CA THR A 492 -64.20 -13.86 18.00
C THR A 492 -63.35 -12.57 18.13
N ASN A 493 -63.44 -11.66 17.14
CA ASN A 493 -63.38 -10.19 17.28
C ASN A 493 -62.03 -9.41 17.38
N TYR A 494 -61.98 -8.40 16.50
CA TYR A 494 -61.28 -7.09 16.56
C TYR A 494 -59.85 -6.97 15.94
N PRO A 495 -59.50 -5.80 15.34
CA PRO A 495 -59.13 -5.75 13.92
C PRO A 495 -57.75 -5.08 13.64
N PRO A 496 -57.27 -5.07 12.38
CA PRO A 496 -55.97 -4.50 12.04
C PRO A 496 -56.02 -2.97 11.85
N HIS A 497 -55.04 -2.26 12.41
CA HIS A 497 -54.78 -0.86 12.04
C HIS A 497 -53.93 -0.77 10.77
N ARG A 498 -54.48 -0.10 9.74
CA ARG A 498 -53.71 0.53 8.66
C ARG A 498 -53.65 2.06 8.90
N PRO A 499 -52.62 2.75 8.40
CA PRO A 499 -52.59 4.21 8.36
C PRO A 499 -53.28 4.76 7.10
N GLU A 500 -53.97 5.89 7.23
CA GLU A 500 -54.41 6.73 6.10
C GLU A 500 -53.99 8.19 6.34
N ALA A 501 -54.01 8.99 5.26
CA ALA A 501 -53.25 10.22 5.16
C ALA A 501 -54.10 11.48 4.91
N ALA A 502 -53.51 12.62 5.29
CA ALA A 502 -53.61 13.92 4.63
C ALA A 502 -54.81 14.87 4.91
N ARG A 503 -54.43 16.16 5.09
CA ARG A 503 -55.13 17.43 4.77
C ARG A 503 -56.19 18.04 5.73
N ALA A 504 -55.68 18.96 6.56
CA ALA A 504 -55.83 20.43 6.42
C ALA A 504 -57.16 21.18 6.74
N LYS A 505 -56.96 22.42 7.23
CA LYS A 505 -57.89 23.54 7.52
C LYS A 505 -58.74 23.39 8.79
N GLU A 506 -58.66 24.27 9.79
CA GLU A 506 -58.76 25.75 9.91
C GLU A 506 -60.15 26.22 10.40
N ALA A 507 -60.10 27.21 11.28
CA ALA A 507 -61.14 27.80 12.11
C ALA A 507 -62.46 28.21 11.39
N GLN A 508 -63.59 28.12 12.11
CA GLN A 508 -64.17 29.30 12.79
C GLN A 508 -65.48 28.99 13.55
N ARG A 509 -65.57 29.51 14.78
CA ARG A 509 -66.68 30.32 15.29
C ARG A 509 -66.10 31.46 16.11
#